data_AF-A0A2R8C965-F1
#
_entry.id   AF-A0A2R8C965-F1
#
_cell.length_a   1.000
_cell.length_b   1.000
_cell.length_c   1.000
_cell.angle_alpha   90.00
_cell.angle_beta   90.00
_cell.angle_gamma   90.00
#
_symmetry.space_group_name_H-M   'P 1'
#
loop_
_entity.id
_entity.type
_entity.pdbx_description
1 polymer ?
#
loop_
_entity_poly.entity_id
_entity_poly.type
_entity_poly.pdbx_seq_one_letter_code
_entity_poly.pdbx_strand_id
1 'polypeptide(L)'
;MVTIKDVAIGSADLSILVNVLQFLDDNIENSALVDTVGDAGNDLTVFAPTNAAFSQLATDLGFMGDPDDQGAVIGFLAGNVPVETLNAVVLYHVSAGAQSAMDIAANGTVTTLQGGTISTGSLPTLQDVEPDLLDPTLISTDNFASNGVVHIIDRVLLPVDLPGNDVPSITGTVVAASGAAGFDDNGGDFDLLREAVTAANLAGSLDAPGDFTVFAPNDAAFVGLSQALGYGGGDEAGALTYILDSLRLLSAGEDPIDLLSTVLTYHVAGESLQSSQVIAAGQVTTLQTGTLTVDGTSLVDADPDIPNPNLIALDIQASNGIVHVLDGVLIPADLLQSDGSNDVDFIIGDDTDQVLATGADNDLIDGRGGRDEIDAGAGNDIVLGGDGNDIIRGGTGDDTLKGEGGNDWFVSVGGNNIIAGGDGFDFITYADVSVGVQVNTASGQANNGNGIDTFNDVEGITGSSQGDTFTTGDGANYIRGLGGRDVFDFSEGGSHVAVGGAGADLVTYLNADEGVEASLLRGRGYEGDRYSNVEYLQGSDFDDQLSGDRHNNYLLGENGDDVLVGAAGNDLISGGLGTDTAVYFGNRSDYSITLTGNQARVEFIGATGGDGTDLLVNVEVLSFADGDFIL
;
A
#
# COMPACT_ATOMS: atom_id res chain seq x y z
N MET A 1 35.06 47.75 29.03
CA MET A 1 34.10 46.63 29.08
C MET A 1 33.87 46.30 30.54
N VAL A 2 32.67 45.84 30.86
CA VAL A 2 32.30 45.40 32.20
C VAL A 2 32.75 43.95 32.40
N THR A 3 32.97 43.50 33.63
CA THR A 3 33.39 42.12 33.91
C THR A 3 32.21 41.15 33.79
N ILE A 4 32.45 39.84 33.73
CA ILE A 4 31.38 38.81 33.74
C ILE A 4 30.49 38.99 34.98
N LYS A 5 31.08 39.27 36.14
CA LYS A 5 30.35 39.64 37.36
C LYS A 5 29.38 40.80 37.15
N ASP A 6 29.83 41.86 36.48
CA ASP A 6 28.99 43.04 36.21
C ASP A 6 27.87 42.73 35.21
N VAL A 7 28.12 41.84 34.24
CA VAL A 7 27.08 41.33 33.31
C VAL A 7 25.99 40.59 34.08
N ALA A 8 26.38 39.67 34.97
CA ALA A 8 25.44 38.90 35.77
C ALA A 8 24.61 39.78 36.74
N ILE A 9 25.26 40.69 37.48
CA ILE A 9 24.58 41.61 38.41
C ILE A 9 23.66 42.60 37.67
N GLY A 10 24.01 42.98 36.44
CA GLY A 10 23.22 43.88 35.61
C GLY A 10 21.95 43.24 35.02
N SER A 11 21.82 41.90 35.08
CA SER A 11 20.69 41.15 34.53
C SER A 11 19.69 40.77 35.61
N ALA A 12 18.42 41.16 35.43
CA ALA A 12 17.34 40.72 36.31
C ALA A 12 17.09 39.21 36.22
N ASP A 13 17.43 38.59 35.08
CA ASP A 13 17.21 37.17 34.80
C ASP A 13 18.35 36.28 35.30
N LEU A 14 19.42 36.83 35.89
CA LEU A 14 20.55 36.07 36.44
C LEU A 14 20.70 36.25 37.96
N SER A 15 19.69 36.80 38.63
CA SER A 15 19.74 37.06 40.07
C SER A 15 19.88 35.79 40.91
N ILE A 16 19.26 34.67 40.52
CA ILE A 16 19.44 33.38 41.20
C ILE A 16 20.90 32.90 41.06
N LEU A 17 21.48 32.96 39.86
CA LEU A 17 22.88 32.62 39.62
C LEU A 17 23.83 33.42 40.52
N VAL A 18 23.64 34.74 40.61
CA VAL A 18 24.45 35.61 41.48
C VAL A 18 24.35 35.21 42.95
N ASN A 19 23.16 34.88 43.43
CA ASN A 19 22.96 34.43 44.81
C ASN A 19 23.57 33.05 45.06
N VAL A 20 23.50 32.12 44.11
CA VAL A 20 24.14 30.81 44.19
C VAL A 20 25.66 30.96 44.30
N LEU A 21 26.28 31.81 43.49
CA LEU A 21 27.73 32.09 43.56
C LEU A 21 28.12 32.63 44.95
N GLN A 22 27.37 33.60 45.47
CA GLN A 22 27.63 34.16 46.80
C GLN A 22 27.43 33.11 47.90
N PHE A 23 26.39 32.28 47.80
CA PHE A 23 26.14 31.20 48.75
C PHE A 23 27.29 30.20 48.80
N LEU A 24 27.84 29.81 47.65
CA LEU A 24 28.99 28.90 47.59
C LEU A 24 30.25 29.51 48.22
N ASP A 25 30.55 30.77 47.93
CA ASP A 25 31.69 31.50 48.53
C ASP A 25 31.57 31.62 50.05
N ASP A 26 30.35 31.73 50.59
CA ASP A 26 30.10 31.80 52.03
C ASP A 26 30.16 30.43 52.73
N ASN A 27 29.96 29.32 52.01
CA ASN A 27 29.79 27.97 52.58
C ASN A 27 30.90 26.97 52.23
N ILE A 28 31.79 27.28 51.28
CA ILE A 28 32.94 26.43 50.93
C ILE A 28 34.25 27.13 51.34
N GLU A 29 35.07 26.42 52.12
CA GLU A 29 36.35 26.97 52.60
C GLU A 29 37.31 27.23 51.43
N ASN A 30 37.76 28.48 51.28
CA ASN A 30 38.62 28.97 50.19
C ASN A 30 37.96 29.04 48.80
N SER A 31 36.62 29.00 48.72
CA SER A 31 35.92 29.37 47.49
C SER A 31 36.06 30.87 47.23
N ALA A 32 36.21 31.23 45.96
CA ALA A 32 36.34 32.61 45.50
C ALA A 32 35.74 32.77 44.08
N LEU A 33 34.57 32.16 43.85
CA LEU A 33 33.90 32.10 42.56
C LEU A 33 33.45 33.50 42.10
N VAL A 34 32.90 34.31 43.00
CA VAL A 34 32.48 35.70 42.70
C VAL A 34 33.68 36.55 42.30
N ASP A 35 34.82 36.36 42.97
CA ASP A 35 36.07 37.05 42.62
C ASP A 35 36.66 36.51 41.31
N THR A 36 36.55 35.20 41.06
CA THR A 36 37.02 34.56 39.82
C THR A 36 36.31 35.13 38.59
N VAL A 37 34.98 35.26 38.62
CA VAL A 37 34.22 35.87 37.51
C VAL A 37 34.31 37.41 37.49
N GLY A 38 34.84 38.02 38.56
CA GLY A 38 35.08 39.46 38.67
C GLY A 38 36.50 39.92 38.34
N ASP A 39 37.48 39.00 38.28
CA ASP A 39 38.88 39.35 38.02
C ASP A 39 39.10 39.65 36.54
N ALA A 40 39.56 40.88 36.24
CA ALA A 40 39.88 41.34 34.90
C ALA A 40 41.10 40.62 34.27
N GLY A 41 41.91 39.92 35.06
CA GLY A 41 43.04 39.12 34.61
C GLY A 41 42.66 37.72 34.11
N ASN A 42 41.42 37.28 34.34
CA ASN A 42 40.91 36.01 33.85
C ASN A 42 40.42 36.11 32.40
N ASP A 43 40.34 34.97 31.75
CA ASP A 43 39.80 34.82 30.41
C ASP A 43 38.93 33.56 30.40
N LEU A 44 37.61 33.74 30.37
CA LEU A 44 36.64 32.67 30.64
C LEU A 44 35.50 32.65 29.60
N THR A 45 34.89 31.49 29.45
CA THR A 45 33.56 31.34 28.83
C THR A 45 32.59 30.89 29.91
N VAL A 46 31.47 31.58 30.06
CA VAL A 46 30.44 31.25 31.07
C VAL A 46 29.11 30.98 30.38
N PHE A 47 28.56 29.79 30.59
CA PHE A 47 27.19 29.47 30.27
C PHE A 47 26.31 29.88 31.47
N ALA A 48 25.55 30.96 31.35
CA ALA A 48 24.81 31.56 32.44
C ALA A 48 23.33 31.11 32.42
N PRO A 49 22.91 30.20 33.32
CA PRO A 49 21.52 29.80 33.43
C PRO A 49 20.65 30.94 33.97
N THR A 50 19.48 31.12 33.35
CA THR A 50 18.49 32.10 33.78
C THR A 50 17.83 31.73 35.11
N ASN A 51 17.07 32.66 35.69
CA ASN A 51 16.24 32.38 36.85
C ASN A 51 15.23 31.27 36.55
N ALA A 52 14.61 31.29 35.36
CA ALA A 52 13.69 30.25 34.92
C ALA A 52 14.39 28.88 34.84
N ALA A 53 15.64 28.84 34.40
CA ALA A 53 16.45 27.61 34.39
C ALA A 53 16.57 26.99 35.78
N PHE A 54 16.87 27.80 36.80
CA PHE A 54 16.96 27.32 38.19
C PHE A 54 15.61 26.95 38.78
N SER A 55 14.55 27.69 38.45
CA SER A 55 13.19 27.35 38.86
C SER A 55 12.74 26.01 38.29
N GLN A 56 13.11 25.73 37.03
CA GLN A 56 12.86 24.45 36.38
C GLN A 56 13.63 23.33 37.09
N LEU A 57 14.94 23.50 37.28
CA LEU A 57 15.76 22.52 38.01
C LEU A 57 15.21 22.22 39.42
N ALA A 58 14.75 23.24 40.15
CA ALA A 58 14.15 23.04 41.47
C ALA A 58 12.87 22.19 41.37
N THR A 59 12.04 22.44 40.37
CA THR A 59 10.81 21.68 40.11
C THR A 59 11.12 20.23 39.76
N ASP A 60 12.12 20.01 38.90
CA ASP A 60 12.60 18.68 38.50
C ASP A 60 13.13 17.89 39.72
N LEU A 61 13.74 18.59 40.68
CA LEU A 61 14.18 18.04 41.98
C LEU A 61 13.05 17.88 43.02
N GLY A 62 11.78 18.12 42.65
CA GLY A 62 10.61 17.93 43.52
C GLY A 62 10.20 19.14 44.37
N PHE A 63 10.56 20.36 43.96
CA PHE A 63 10.09 21.58 44.62
C PHE A 63 8.58 21.77 44.45
N MET A 64 7.85 21.82 45.57
CA MET A 64 6.40 22.00 45.59
C MET A 64 5.95 23.45 45.87
N GLY A 65 6.88 24.41 45.86
CA GLY A 65 6.60 25.83 46.12
C GLY A 65 6.25 26.62 44.86
N ASP A 66 6.21 27.95 44.97
CA ASP A 66 6.03 28.84 43.83
C ASP A 66 7.35 29.00 43.06
N PRO A 67 7.46 28.53 41.80
CA PRO A 67 8.68 28.62 41.01
C PRO A 67 9.06 30.06 40.63
N ASP A 68 8.13 31.02 40.72
CA ASP A 68 8.40 32.44 40.46
C ASP A 68 9.00 33.15 41.69
N ASP A 69 8.90 32.55 42.90
CA ASP A 69 9.54 33.05 44.11
C ASP A 69 11.01 32.63 44.16
N GLN A 70 11.87 33.50 43.62
CA GLN A 70 13.32 33.32 43.60
C GLN A 70 13.91 32.99 44.98
N GLY A 71 13.39 33.59 46.05
CA GLY A 71 13.86 33.33 47.40
C GLY A 71 13.53 31.92 47.87
N ALA A 72 12.36 31.41 47.51
CA ALA A 72 11.94 30.04 47.78
C ALA A 72 12.74 29.02 46.97
N VAL A 73 12.99 29.29 45.67
CA VAL A 73 13.82 28.46 44.79
C VAL A 73 15.25 28.36 45.33
N ILE A 74 15.88 29.50 45.65
CA ILE A 74 17.23 29.53 46.24
C ILE A 74 17.26 28.75 47.56
N GLY A 75 16.27 28.98 48.44
CA GLY A 75 16.18 28.29 49.73
C GLY A 75 16.03 26.79 49.57
N PHE A 76 15.28 26.33 48.57
CA PHE A 76 15.13 24.91 48.24
C PHE A 76 16.44 24.31 47.73
N LEU A 77 17.08 24.93 46.73
CA LEU A 77 18.33 24.43 46.15
C LEU A 77 19.44 24.38 47.21
N ALA A 78 19.62 25.44 47.99
CA ALA A 78 20.62 25.50 49.07
C ALA A 78 20.35 24.51 50.21
N GLY A 79 19.08 24.15 50.44
CA GLY A 79 18.67 23.23 51.50
C GLY A 79 18.69 21.76 51.10
N ASN A 80 18.53 21.45 49.80
CA ASN A 80 18.32 20.08 49.31
C ASN A 80 19.42 19.58 48.37
N VAL A 81 20.23 20.47 47.78
CA VAL A 81 21.41 20.09 46.99
C VAL A 81 22.67 20.19 47.85
N PRO A 82 23.50 19.13 47.95
CA PRO A 82 24.77 19.23 48.67
C PRO A 82 25.65 20.36 48.12
N VAL A 83 26.27 21.14 49.00
CA VAL A 83 27.07 22.32 48.62
C VAL A 83 28.19 21.99 47.63
N GLU A 84 28.80 20.81 47.77
CA GLU A 84 29.85 20.32 46.85
C GLU A 84 29.28 19.99 45.46
N THR A 85 28.06 19.46 45.39
CA THR A 85 27.37 19.19 44.12
C THR A 85 27.02 20.50 43.43
N LEU A 86 26.46 21.46 44.15
CA LEU A 86 26.13 22.78 43.62
C LEU A 86 27.38 23.53 43.12
N ASN A 87 28.52 23.37 43.80
CA ASN A 87 29.80 23.89 43.34
C ASN A 87 30.29 23.21 42.06
N ALA A 88 30.17 21.88 41.96
CA ALA A 88 30.50 21.16 40.73
C ALA A 88 29.63 21.62 39.56
N VAL A 89 28.33 21.82 39.77
CA VAL A 89 27.39 22.35 38.78
C VAL A 89 27.85 23.73 38.31
N VAL A 90 28.14 24.67 39.21
CA VAL A 90 28.61 26.00 38.83
C VAL A 90 29.94 25.95 38.06
N LEU A 91 30.90 25.13 38.48
CA LEU A 91 32.18 24.98 37.77
C LEU A 91 32.01 24.30 36.40
N TYR A 92 30.96 23.51 36.21
CA TYR A 92 30.62 22.89 34.93
C TYR A 92 30.12 23.92 33.92
N HIS A 93 29.55 25.04 34.37
CA HIS A 93 29.11 26.14 33.51
C HIS A 93 30.26 27.07 33.04
N VAL A 94 31.49 26.84 33.49
CA VAL A 94 32.62 27.73 33.22
C VAL A 94 33.70 26.97 32.46
N SER A 95 34.27 27.59 31.43
CA SER A 95 35.39 27.08 30.65
C SER A 95 36.52 28.11 30.60
N ALA A 96 37.76 27.64 30.42
CA ALA A 96 38.93 28.49 30.27
C ALA A 96 39.06 29.04 28.84
N GLY A 97 39.36 30.33 28.74
CA GLY A 97 39.48 31.07 27.49
C GLY A 97 38.14 31.61 26.98
N ALA A 98 38.14 32.83 26.43
CA ALA A 98 36.98 33.39 25.75
C ALA A 98 36.71 32.66 24.43
N GLN A 99 35.52 32.08 24.31
CA GLN A 99 35.04 31.36 23.13
C GLN A 99 33.70 31.97 22.69
N SER A 100 33.64 32.46 21.45
CA SER A 100 32.39 32.89 20.83
C SER A 100 31.51 31.69 20.48
N ALA A 101 30.24 31.92 20.15
CA ALA A 101 29.33 30.89 19.63
C ALA A 101 29.91 30.18 18.41
N MET A 102 30.63 30.92 17.54
CA MET A 102 31.32 30.36 16.38
C MET A 102 32.49 29.44 16.79
N ASP A 103 33.23 29.80 17.83
CA ASP A 103 34.36 29.01 18.31
C ASP A 103 33.89 27.70 18.96
N ILE A 104 32.84 27.75 19.79
CA ILE A 104 32.28 26.55 20.41
C ILE A 104 31.61 25.63 19.39
N ALA A 105 30.96 26.16 18.35
CA ALA A 105 30.42 25.39 17.24
C ALA A 105 31.53 24.64 16.48
N ALA A 106 32.64 25.33 16.20
CA ALA A 106 33.76 24.76 15.46
C ALA A 106 34.52 23.68 16.23
N ASN A 107 34.57 23.78 17.57
CA ASN A 107 35.27 22.83 18.42
C ASN A 107 34.48 21.55 18.69
N GLY A 108 33.15 21.59 18.57
CA GLY A 108 32.23 20.47 18.80
C GLY A 108 32.10 20.01 20.27
N THR A 109 33.02 20.41 21.14
CA THR A 109 32.96 20.19 22.60
C THR A 109 33.62 21.35 23.36
N VAL A 110 33.20 21.57 24.60
CA VAL A 110 33.79 22.56 25.52
C VAL A 110 34.22 21.87 26.82
N THR A 111 35.50 21.98 27.19
CA THR A 111 36.01 21.45 28.47
C THR A 111 35.79 22.46 29.59
N THR A 112 35.15 22.02 30.67
CA THR A 112 34.74 22.87 31.79
C THR A 112 35.82 22.93 32.88
N LEU A 113 35.74 23.91 33.77
CA LEU A 113 36.63 24.03 34.95
C LEU A 113 36.39 22.92 35.98
N GLN A 114 35.21 22.30 35.97
CA GLN A 114 34.93 21.09 36.75
C GLN A 114 35.72 19.89 36.23
N GLY A 115 36.08 19.87 34.94
CA GLY A 115 36.85 18.82 34.27
C GLY A 115 36.03 17.97 33.30
N GLY A 116 34.69 18.06 33.33
CA GLY A 116 33.81 17.44 32.34
C GLY A 116 33.72 18.21 31.02
N THR A 117 33.02 17.65 30.04
CA THR A 117 32.87 18.21 28.69
C THR A 117 31.41 18.40 28.32
N ILE A 118 31.07 19.58 27.80
CA ILE A 118 29.77 19.87 27.19
C ILE A 118 29.88 19.61 25.70
N SER A 119 28.95 18.85 25.10
CA SER A 119 28.90 18.68 23.65
C SER A 119 28.24 19.88 22.99
N THR A 120 28.82 20.37 21.90
CA THR A 120 28.33 21.54 21.14
C THR A 120 28.14 21.18 19.65
N GLY A 121 27.97 19.90 19.34
CA GLY A 121 27.72 19.42 17.98
C GLY A 121 26.34 19.81 17.44
N SER A 122 25.37 20.03 18.33
CA SER A 122 23.95 20.23 17.99
C SER A 122 23.44 21.62 18.36
N LEU A 123 24.29 22.66 18.23
CA LEU A 123 23.89 24.03 18.57
C LEU A 123 22.60 24.44 17.83
N PRO A 124 21.67 25.14 18.49
CA PRO A 124 21.85 25.87 19.76
C PRO A 124 21.75 25.03 21.04
N THR A 125 21.46 23.73 20.97
CA THR A 125 21.40 22.82 22.12
C THR A 125 22.80 22.42 22.59
N LEU A 126 22.98 22.32 23.91
CA LEU A 126 24.20 21.92 24.59
C LEU A 126 23.95 20.59 25.32
N GLN A 127 24.71 19.55 24.99
CA GLN A 127 24.56 18.26 25.65
C GLN A 127 25.41 18.19 26.91
N ASP A 128 24.80 17.78 28.03
CA ASP A 128 25.50 17.54 29.28
C ASP A 128 25.55 16.05 29.68
N VAL A 129 25.67 15.77 30.98
CA VAL A 129 25.82 14.40 31.52
C VAL A 129 24.49 13.87 32.07
N GLU A 130 23.45 14.69 32.13
CA GLU A 130 22.11 14.33 32.58
C GLU A 130 21.26 13.86 31.39
N PRO A 131 21.00 12.55 31.25
CA PRO A 131 20.21 12.04 30.12
C PRO A 131 18.70 12.23 30.31
N ASP A 132 18.24 12.41 31.56
CA ASP A 132 16.82 12.35 31.91
C ASP A 132 16.12 13.71 31.87
N LEU A 133 16.87 14.80 31.67
CA LEU A 133 16.34 16.16 31.55
C LEU A 133 16.70 16.77 30.20
N LEU A 134 15.88 17.71 29.73
CA LEU A 134 16.21 18.45 28.50
C LEU A 134 17.55 19.15 28.61
N ASP A 135 18.35 18.94 27.57
CA ASP A 135 19.59 19.66 27.33
C ASP A 135 19.37 21.18 27.28
N PRO A 136 20.28 21.98 27.89
CA PRO A 136 20.20 23.43 27.83
C PRO A 136 20.40 24.01 26.43
N THR A 137 19.62 25.02 26.08
CA THR A 137 19.72 25.74 24.81
C THR A 137 20.30 27.14 24.99
N LEU A 138 21.13 27.57 24.03
CA LEU A 138 21.64 28.92 23.94
C LEU A 138 20.53 29.91 23.54
N ILE A 139 20.10 30.76 24.47
CA ILE A 139 19.07 31.78 24.21
C ILE A 139 19.65 33.18 23.97
N SER A 140 20.89 33.44 24.40
CA SER A 140 21.64 34.66 24.05
C SER A 140 23.13 34.37 24.01
N THR A 141 23.75 34.53 22.85
CA THR A 141 25.17 34.23 22.67
C THR A 141 26.04 35.49 22.64
N ASP A 142 27.34 35.31 22.86
CA ASP A 142 28.37 36.32 22.61
C ASP A 142 28.22 37.61 23.44
N ASN A 143 27.78 37.49 24.69
CA ASN A 143 27.75 38.64 25.60
C ASN A 143 29.18 38.93 26.10
N PHE A 144 29.91 39.75 25.35
CA PHE A 144 31.32 40.06 25.63
C PHE A 144 31.52 40.84 26.93
N ALA A 145 32.43 40.34 27.77
CA ALA A 145 32.91 40.97 28.98
C ALA A 145 34.41 41.31 28.86
N SER A 146 34.95 42.09 29.80
CA SER A 146 36.39 42.43 29.83
C SER A 146 37.29 41.23 30.13
N ASN A 147 36.75 40.18 30.72
CA ASN A 147 37.44 38.97 31.18
C ASN A 147 36.84 37.68 30.59
N GLY A 148 36.15 37.77 29.45
CA GLY A 148 35.58 36.59 28.80
C GLY A 148 34.34 36.83 27.95
N VAL A 149 33.58 35.75 27.72
CA VAL A 149 32.29 35.74 27.02
C VAL A 149 31.23 35.05 27.88
N VAL A 150 30.01 35.60 27.88
CA VAL A 150 28.85 34.98 28.52
C VAL A 150 27.84 34.53 27.47
N HIS A 151 27.41 33.28 27.57
CA HIS A 151 26.32 32.70 26.80
C HIS A 151 25.16 32.40 27.75
N ILE A 152 23.98 32.97 27.55
CA ILE A 152 22.82 32.74 28.41
C ILE A 152 22.11 31.46 27.94
N ILE A 153 21.78 30.60 28.89
CA ILE A 153 21.09 29.32 28.66
C ILE A 153 19.77 29.26 29.44
N ASP A 154 18.81 28.50 28.91
CA ASP A 154 17.47 28.36 29.46
C ASP A 154 17.31 27.23 30.49
N ARG A 155 18.30 26.33 30.61
CA ARG A 155 18.37 25.27 31.63
C ARG A 155 19.74 25.21 32.29
N VAL A 156 19.84 24.50 33.41
CA VAL A 156 21.09 24.35 34.16
C VAL A 156 21.85 23.15 33.59
N LEU A 157 23.11 23.33 33.20
CA LEU A 157 24.00 22.24 32.78
C LEU A 157 24.39 21.37 33.98
N LEU A 158 24.18 20.07 33.89
CA LEU A 158 24.41 19.12 34.97
C LEU A 158 25.65 18.25 34.69
N PRO A 159 26.65 18.22 35.61
CA PRO A 159 27.87 17.43 35.46
C PRO A 159 27.68 15.96 35.86
N VAL A 160 26.50 15.60 36.37
CA VAL A 160 26.16 14.28 36.89
C VAL A 160 24.70 14.02 36.62
N ASP A 161 24.40 12.74 36.42
CA ASP A 161 23.05 12.18 36.45
C ASP A 161 22.45 12.28 37.87
N LEU A 162 21.30 12.93 37.98
CA LEU A 162 20.57 13.15 39.21
C LEU A 162 19.76 11.86 39.55
N PRO A 163 19.84 11.33 40.77
CA PRO A 163 19.12 10.11 41.11
C PRO A 163 17.65 10.39 41.43
N GLY A 164 16.72 9.71 40.75
CA GLY A 164 15.30 9.68 41.10
C GLY A 164 14.41 10.68 40.36
N ASN A 165 14.96 11.35 39.35
CA ASN A 165 14.22 12.07 38.30
C ASN A 165 14.18 11.28 36.98
N ASP A 166 14.56 10.00 37.01
CA ASP A 166 14.50 9.07 35.87
C ASP A 166 13.08 9.08 35.29
N VAL A 167 12.91 9.80 34.19
CA VAL A 167 11.68 9.77 33.41
C VAL A 167 11.58 8.41 32.71
N PRO A 168 10.38 7.90 32.42
CA PRO A 168 10.25 6.69 31.61
C PRO A 168 10.89 6.88 30.22
N SER A 169 11.26 5.78 29.55
CA SER A 169 11.58 5.83 28.12
C SER A 169 10.39 6.34 27.30
N ILE A 170 10.58 6.58 26.02
CA ILE A 170 9.47 6.99 25.12
C ILE A 170 8.32 5.98 25.20
N THR A 171 8.59 4.67 25.09
CA THR A 171 7.53 3.66 25.22
C THR A 171 6.92 3.69 26.61
N GLY A 172 7.73 3.86 27.66
CA GLY A 172 7.24 4.00 29.03
C GLY A 172 6.35 5.23 29.23
N THR A 173 6.64 6.33 28.56
CA THR A 173 5.89 7.59 28.60
C THR A 173 4.56 7.45 27.89
N VAL A 174 4.56 6.86 26.69
CA VAL A 174 3.34 6.52 25.95
C VAL A 174 2.47 5.57 26.77
N VAL A 175 3.03 4.47 27.30
CA VAL A 175 2.29 3.50 28.12
C VAL A 175 1.73 4.13 29.40
N ALA A 176 2.49 4.99 30.07
CA ALA A 176 2.02 5.68 31.27
C ALA A 176 0.84 6.61 30.96
N ALA A 177 0.83 7.23 29.77
CA ALA A 177 -0.25 8.07 29.30
C ALA A 177 -1.48 7.25 28.83
N SER A 178 -1.28 6.07 28.23
CA SER A 178 -2.34 5.09 27.90
C SER A 178 -3.05 4.52 29.12
N GLY A 179 -2.39 4.45 30.28
CA GLY A 179 -2.99 3.87 31.47
C GLY A 179 -3.00 2.33 31.46
N ALA A 180 -4.16 1.71 31.65
CA ALA A 180 -4.27 0.26 31.81
C ALA A 180 -4.42 -0.44 30.46
N ALA A 181 -3.77 -1.60 30.28
CA ALA A 181 -3.85 -2.33 29.00
C ALA A 181 -5.30 -2.65 28.60
N GLY A 182 -5.67 -2.28 27.39
CA GLY A 182 -6.98 -2.48 26.78
C GLY A 182 -7.24 -1.40 25.73
N PHE A 183 -8.48 -1.37 25.23
CA PHE A 183 -9.07 -0.18 24.64
C PHE A 183 -10.02 0.39 25.67
N ASP A 184 -10.10 1.71 25.76
CA ASP A 184 -11.11 2.38 26.55
C ASP A 184 -11.97 3.31 25.68
N ASP A 185 -12.53 4.38 26.23
CA ASP A 185 -13.37 5.33 25.47
C ASP A 185 -12.72 6.74 25.47
N ASN A 186 -11.45 6.85 25.86
CA ASN A 186 -10.72 8.09 26.06
C ASN A 186 -9.79 8.38 24.87
N GLY A 187 -10.32 8.99 23.83
CA GLY A 187 -9.53 9.36 22.64
C GLY A 187 -8.35 10.34 22.85
N GLY A 188 -8.04 10.75 24.09
CA GLY A 188 -6.90 11.61 24.42
C GLY A 188 -5.62 10.87 24.82
N ASP A 189 -5.67 9.55 24.98
CA ASP A 189 -4.50 8.73 25.30
C ASP A 189 -3.96 7.99 24.06
N PHE A 190 -3.30 6.84 24.23
CA PHE A 190 -2.42 6.23 23.22
C PHE A 190 -2.55 4.70 23.16
N ASP A 191 -3.70 4.12 23.47
CA ASP A 191 -3.86 2.67 23.41
C ASP A 191 -3.66 2.13 21.99
N LEU A 192 -4.16 2.85 20.98
CA LEU A 192 -4.00 2.47 19.57
C LEU A 192 -2.54 2.53 19.12
N LEU A 193 -1.82 3.60 19.51
CA LEU A 193 -0.39 3.73 19.21
C LEU A 193 0.43 2.62 19.89
N ARG A 194 0.12 2.30 21.15
CA ARG A 194 0.78 1.24 21.92
C ARG A 194 0.62 -0.12 21.23
N GLU A 195 -0.59 -0.46 20.78
CA GLU A 195 -0.85 -1.71 20.06
C GLU A 195 -0.17 -1.73 18.68
N ALA A 196 -0.18 -0.62 17.93
CA ALA A 196 0.49 -0.50 16.64
C ALA A 196 2.03 -0.69 16.75
N VAL A 197 2.67 -0.03 17.71
CA VAL A 197 4.12 -0.16 17.98
C VAL A 197 4.48 -1.59 18.40
N THR A 198 3.60 -2.24 19.16
CA THR A 198 3.77 -3.64 19.58
C THR A 198 3.65 -4.58 18.39
N ALA A 199 2.64 -4.40 17.54
CA ALA A 199 2.42 -5.19 16.32
C ALA A 199 3.59 -5.07 15.34
N ALA A 200 4.14 -3.86 15.16
CA ALA A 200 5.31 -3.62 14.31
C ALA A 200 6.65 -4.04 14.96
N ASN A 201 6.63 -4.54 16.20
CA ASN A 201 7.82 -4.91 16.98
C ASN A 201 8.86 -3.76 17.09
N LEU A 202 8.38 -2.53 17.23
CA LEU A 202 9.21 -1.32 17.32
C LEU A 202 9.49 -0.86 18.75
N ALA A 203 8.81 -1.41 19.76
CA ALA A 203 8.97 -1.02 21.16
C ALA A 203 10.45 -1.06 21.62
N GLY A 204 11.17 -2.14 21.29
CA GLY A 204 12.59 -2.25 21.65
C GLY A 204 13.50 -1.24 20.95
N SER A 205 13.11 -0.76 19.76
CA SER A 205 13.83 0.29 19.04
C SER A 205 13.55 1.67 19.63
N LEU A 206 12.31 1.94 20.04
CA LEU A 206 11.90 3.16 20.71
C LEU A 206 12.41 3.27 22.16
N ASP A 207 12.81 2.16 22.78
CA ASP A 207 13.46 2.12 24.09
C ASP A 207 15.00 2.11 24.02
N ALA A 208 15.56 2.12 22.80
CA ALA A 208 17.01 2.11 22.64
C ALA A 208 17.63 3.42 23.17
N PRO A 209 18.86 3.38 23.73
CA PRO A 209 19.58 4.60 24.10
C PRO A 209 19.81 5.47 22.85
N GLY A 210 19.45 6.75 22.94
CA GLY A 210 19.55 7.68 21.83
C GLY A 210 18.75 8.96 22.09
N ASP A 211 18.81 9.87 21.12
CA ASP A 211 18.06 11.12 21.09
C ASP A 211 16.98 10.98 20.01
N PHE A 212 15.71 10.93 20.41
CA PHE A 212 14.59 10.81 19.49
C PHE A 212 13.56 11.93 19.70
N THR A 213 12.86 12.28 18.63
CA THR A 213 11.60 13.02 18.71
C THR A 213 10.50 12.14 18.17
N VAL A 214 9.49 11.84 18.97
CA VAL A 214 8.32 11.08 18.55
C VAL A 214 7.12 11.99 18.45
N PHE A 215 6.54 12.06 17.26
CA PHE A 215 5.25 12.68 17.03
C PHE A 215 4.17 11.60 17.25
N ALA A 216 3.61 11.53 18.45
CA ALA A 216 2.68 10.48 18.86
C ALA A 216 1.22 10.87 18.57
N PRO A 217 0.53 10.23 17.60
CA PRO A 217 -0.90 10.43 17.42
C PRO A 217 -1.65 9.84 18.62
N ASN A 218 -2.64 10.58 19.13
CA ASN A 218 -3.53 10.06 20.15
C ASN A 218 -4.60 9.13 19.55
N ASP A 219 -5.44 8.53 20.39
CA ASP A 219 -6.42 7.56 19.91
C ASP A 219 -7.51 8.19 19.03
N ALA A 220 -7.90 9.44 19.30
CA ALA A 220 -8.78 10.19 18.41
C ALA A 220 -8.19 10.41 17.00
N ALA A 221 -6.87 10.53 16.88
CA ALA A 221 -6.18 10.64 15.59
C ALA A 221 -6.33 9.37 14.76
N PHE A 222 -6.14 8.19 15.38
CA PHE A 222 -6.32 6.91 14.70
C PHE A 222 -7.79 6.66 14.33
N VAL A 223 -8.73 6.98 15.22
CA VAL A 223 -10.17 6.91 14.88
C VAL A 223 -10.48 7.86 13.71
N GLY A 224 -9.93 9.07 13.71
CA GLY A 224 -10.07 10.03 12.61
C GLY A 224 -9.52 9.50 11.28
N LEU A 225 -8.34 8.87 11.31
CA LEU A 225 -7.76 8.21 10.13
C LEU A 225 -8.68 7.10 9.61
N SER A 226 -9.16 6.21 10.49
CA SER A 226 -10.06 5.13 10.07
C SER A 226 -11.33 5.67 9.41
N GLN A 227 -11.89 6.78 9.93
CA GLN A 227 -13.08 7.43 9.37
C GLN A 227 -12.80 8.10 8.03
N ALA A 228 -11.62 8.69 7.84
CA ALA A 228 -11.19 9.20 6.54
C ALA A 228 -11.07 8.08 5.50
N LEU A 229 -10.66 6.87 5.93
CA LEU A 229 -10.63 5.65 5.13
C LEU A 229 -12.01 4.96 5.00
N GLY A 230 -13.10 5.57 5.47
CA GLY A 230 -14.46 5.03 5.31
C GLY A 230 -15.05 4.27 6.51
N TYR A 231 -14.34 4.15 7.63
CA TYR A 231 -14.88 3.51 8.84
C TYR A 231 -16.07 4.31 9.41
N GLY A 232 -17.26 3.69 9.48
CA GLY A 232 -18.47 4.33 10.02
C GLY A 232 -18.59 4.33 11.55
N GLY A 233 -17.68 3.68 12.27
CA GLY A 233 -17.70 3.59 13.73
C GLY A 233 -16.91 4.70 14.43
N GLY A 234 -16.70 4.52 15.74
CA GLY A 234 -15.94 5.49 16.55
C GLY A 234 -15.29 4.90 17.80
N ASP A 235 -15.34 3.58 17.95
CA ASP A 235 -14.60 2.85 18.98
C ASP A 235 -13.17 2.53 18.51
N GLU A 236 -12.24 2.50 19.45
CA GLU A 236 -10.82 2.25 19.20
C GLU A 236 -10.58 0.86 18.60
N ALA A 237 -11.24 -0.17 19.16
CA ALA A 237 -11.05 -1.55 18.72
C ALA A 237 -11.40 -1.75 17.24
N GLY A 238 -12.55 -1.20 16.81
CA GLY A 238 -12.98 -1.22 15.42
C GLY A 238 -12.09 -0.36 14.53
N ALA A 239 -11.68 0.83 14.99
CA ALA A 239 -10.75 1.68 14.24
C ALA A 239 -9.41 0.99 13.97
N LEU A 240 -8.81 0.33 14.97
CA LEU A 240 -7.58 -0.44 14.77
C LEU A 240 -7.76 -1.56 13.76
N THR A 241 -8.85 -2.31 13.89
CA THR A 241 -9.15 -3.43 13.00
C THR A 241 -9.27 -2.93 11.57
N TYR A 242 -10.01 -1.83 11.37
CA TYR A 242 -10.19 -1.23 10.06
C TYR A 242 -8.87 -0.73 9.46
N ILE A 243 -8.03 -0.05 10.24
CA ILE A 243 -6.70 0.40 9.78
C ILE A 243 -5.82 -0.80 9.37
N LEU A 244 -5.81 -1.88 10.16
CA LEU A 244 -5.02 -3.07 9.84
C LEU A 244 -5.51 -3.77 8.57
N ASP A 245 -6.82 -3.83 8.37
CA ASP A 245 -7.42 -4.35 7.14
C ASP A 245 -7.09 -3.45 5.95
N SER A 246 -7.13 -2.12 6.15
CA SER A 246 -6.74 -1.17 5.12
C SER A 246 -5.27 -1.31 4.71
N LEU A 247 -4.38 -1.48 5.68
CA LEU A 247 -2.95 -1.69 5.41
C LEU A 247 -2.70 -3.01 4.67
N ARG A 248 -3.50 -4.05 4.93
CA ARG A 248 -3.45 -5.32 4.17
C ARG A 248 -3.87 -5.13 2.72
N LEU A 249 -4.94 -4.36 2.52
CA LEU A 249 -5.48 -4.10 1.20
C LEU A 249 -4.47 -3.29 0.36
N LEU A 250 -3.85 -2.26 0.96
CA LEU A 250 -2.78 -1.46 0.36
C LEU A 250 -1.47 -2.23 0.13
N SER A 251 -1.21 -3.30 0.88
CA SER A 251 -0.09 -4.22 0.65
C SER A 251 -0.42 -5.31 -0.38
N ALA A 252 -1.53 -5.20 -1.11
CA ALA A 252 -2.02 -6.20 -2.07
C ALA A 252 -2.22 -7.60 -1.46
N GLY A 253 -2.52 -7.66 -0.16
CA GLY A 253 -2.72 -8.90 0.61
C GLY A 253 -1.45 -9.42 1.31
N GLU A 254 -0.29 -8.77 1.16
CA GLU A 254 0.94 -9.11 1.86
C GLU A 254 0.92 -8.67 3.34
N ASP A 255 1.92 -9.08 4.12
CA ASP A 255 2.01 -8.73 5.55
C ASP A 255 2.00 -7.20 5.76
N PRO A 256 0.99 -6.63 6.46
CA PRO A 256 0.86 -5.18 6.64
C PRO A 256 1.96 -4.59 7.54
N ILE A 257 2.76 -5.43 8.22
CA ILE A 257 3.80 -5.00 9.17
C ILE A 257 4.82 -4.07 8.52
N ASP A 258 5.21 -4.29 7.27
CA ASP A 258 6.21 -3.47 6.59
C ASP A 258 5.68 -2.04 6.34
N LEU A 259 4.44 -1.92 5.89
CA LEU A 259 3.78 -0.62 5.69
C LEU A 259 3.51 0.07 7.04
N LEU A 260 3.03 -0.67 8.03
CA LEU A 260 2.84 -0.16 9.40
C LEU A 260 4.15 0.37 9.99
N SER A 261 5.25 -0.37 9.85
CA SER A 261 6.58 0.04 10.31
C SER A 261 7.07 1.29 9.58
N THR A 262 6.79 1.40 8.28
CA THR A 262 7.12 2.59 7.48
C THR A 262 6.37 3.83 7.98
N VAL A 263 5.06 3.71 8.25
CA VAL A 263 4.24 4.79 8.81
C VAL A 263 4.73 5.17 10.21
N LEU A 264 4.94 4.20 11.11
CA LEU A 264 5.37 4.46 12.48
C LEU A 264 6.77 5.09 12.55
N THR A 265 7.70 4.68 11.69
CA THR A 265 9.05 5.28 11.65
C THR A 265 9.08 6.67 11.00
N TYR A 266 8.06 7.03 10.21
CA TYR A 266 7.87 8.40 9.73
C TYR A 266 7.48 9.37 10.86
N HIS A 267 6.90 8.87 11.94
CA HIS A 267 6.59 9.67 13.14
C HIS A 267 7.78 9.90 14.07
N VAL A 268 8.98 9.41 13.72
CA VAL A 268 10.16 9.48 14.59
C VAL A 268 11.29 10.23 13.89
N ALA A 269 11.88 11.22 14.56
CA ALA A 269 13.12 11.86 14.16
C ALA A 269 14.30 11.35 15.01
N GLY A 270 15.48 11.27 14.41
CA GLY A 270 16.72 10.77 15.05
C GLY A 270 17.48 11.81 15.88
N GLU A 271 16.80 12.83 16.38
CA GLU A 271 17.33 13.90 17.23
C GLU A 271 16.27 14.31 18.26
N SER A 272 16.67 14.83 19.42
CA SER A 272 15.79 15.38 20.45
C SER A 272 15.47 16.85 20.16
N LEU A 273 14.28 17.13 19.62
CA LEU A 273 13.84 18.45 19.18
C LEU A 273 12.68 18.94 20.02
N GLN A 274 12.87 20.08 20.68
CA GLN A 274 11.79 20.78 21.36
C GLN A 274 10.79 21.37 20.35
N SER A 275 9.57 21.65 20.78
CA SER A 275 8.51 22.23 19.95
C SER A 275 8.95 23.52 19.27
N SER A 276 9.66 24.39 20.00
CA SER A 276 10.23 25.63 19.44
C SER A 276 11.24 25.37 18.30
N GLN A 277 11.99 24.27 18.38
CA GLN A 277 12.98 23.86 17.39
C GLN A 277 12.32 23.20 16.19
N VAL A 278 11.32 22.34 16.41
CA VAL A 278 10.48 21.75 15.35
C VAL A 278 9.83 22.87 14.51
N ILE A 279 9.20 23.84 15.18
CA ILE A 279 8.53 24.98 14.53
C ILE A 279 9.54 25.88 13.81
N ALA A 280 10.71 26.12 14.39
CA ALA A 280 11.74 26.98 13.79
C ALA A 280 12.48 26.32 12.62
N ALA A 281 12.61 24.99 12.62
CA ALA A 281 13.31 24.24 11.58
C ALA A 281 12.57 24.30 10.24
N GLY A 282 11.24 24.38 10.27
CA GLY A 282 10.37 24.34 9.08
C GLY A 282 10.33 22.99 8.37
N GLN A 283 11.37 22.15 8.54
CA GLN A 283 11.43 20.76 8.12
C GLN A 283 12.19 19.91 9.14
N VAL A 284 11.70 18.70 9.40
CA VAL A 284 12.33 17.71 10.29
C VAL A 284 12.63 16.44 9.49
N THR A 285 13.84 15.88 9.64
CA THR A 285 14.18 14.61 8.98
C THR A 285 13.77 13.43 9.87
N THR A 286 13.01 12.50 9.29
CA THR A 286 12.48 11.32 9.99
C THR A 286 13.41 10.11 9.82
N LEU A 287 13.25 9.08 10.67
CA LEU A 287 14.01 7.83 10.58
C LEU A 287 13.72 7.06 9.28
N GLN A 288 12.55 7.26 8.68
CA GLN A 288 12.18 6.70 7.38
C GLN A 288 12.95 7.35 6.21
N THR A 289 13.82 8.34 6.47
CA THR A 289 14.55 9.18 5.50
C THR A 289 13.71 10.22 4.76
N GLY A 290 12.39 10.27 5.01
CA GLY A 290 11.50 11.34 4.57
C GLY A 290 11.66 12.63 5.38
N THR A 291 11.31 13.77 4.78
CA THR A 291 11.26 15.09 5.44
C THR A 291 9.82 15.46 5.78
N LEU A 292 9.56 15.72 7.05
CA LEU A 292 8.30 16.26 7.54
C LEU A 292 8.33 17.79 7.45
N THR A 293 7.38 18.39 6.76
CA THR A 293 7.28 19.86 6.67
C THR A 293 6.43 20.40 7.81
N VAL A 294 6.85 21.50 8.42
CA VAL A 294 6.19 22.12 9.57
C VAL A 294 5.68 23.50 9.18
N ASP A 295 4.36 23.74 9.33
CA ASP A 295 3.72 25.04 9.13
C ASP A 295 3.05 25.51 10.44
N GLY A 296 3.82 26.29 11.22
CA GLY A 296 3.38 26.70 12.55
C GLY A 296 3.23 25.48 13.46
N THR A 297 2.03 25.23 13.98
CA THR A 297 1.74 24.05 14.81
C THR A 297 1.23 22.84 14.01
N SER A 298 1.06 23.00 12.70
CA SER A 298 0.59 21.93 11.80
C SER A 298 1.77 21.26 11.13
N LEU A 299 1.69 19.94 10.99
CA LEU A 299 2.66 19.11 10.28
C LEU A 299 2.01 18.72 8.95
N VAL A 300 2.69 19.01 7.85
CA VAL A 300 2.17 18.75 6.50
C VAL A 300 2.25 17.25 6.23
N ASP A 301 1.09 16.65 5.99
CA ASP A 301 0.95 15.27 5.57
C ASP A 301 1.29 15.12 4.07
N ALA A 302 1.76 13.94 3.67
CA ALA A 302 2.04 13.66 2.26
C ALA A 302 0.79 13.23 1.49
N ASP A 303 -0.24 12.76 2.19
CA ASP A 303 -1.53 12.39 1.64
C ASP A 303 -2.47 13.61 1.62
N PRO A 304 -2.94 14.05 0.43
CA PRO A 304 -3.72 15.27 0.30
C PRO A 304 -5.17 15.15 0.81
N ASP A 305 -5.70 13.94 0.97
CA ASP A 305 -7.08 13.70 1.43
C ASP A 305 -7.20 13.68 2.95
N ILE A 306 -6.08 13.44 3.64
CA ILE A 306 -6.01 13.39 5.10
C ILE A 306 -5.65 14.79 5.64
N PRO A 307 -6.42 15.34 6.59
CA PRO A 307 -6.09 16.62 7.20
C PRO A 307 -4.72 16.62 7.88
N ASN A 308 -3.91 17.63 7.58
CA ASN A 308 -2.63 17.85 8.25
C ASN A 308 -2.76 17.84 9.79
N PRO A 309 -2.03 16.96 10.50
CA PRO A 309 -2.07 16.91 11.96
C PRO A 309 -1.52 18.18 12.61
N ASN A 310 -1.99 18.48 13.81
CA ASN A 310 -1.52 19.55 14.67
C ASN A 310 -0.86 19.00 15.94
N LEU A 311 0.13 19.73 16.41
CA LEU A 311 0.73 19.52 17.71
C LEU A 311 -0.22 20.00 18.83
N ILE A 312 -0.71 19.10 19.67
CA ILE A 312 -1.71 19.39 20.71
C ILE A 312 -1.17 19.32 22.15
N ALA A 313 -0.11 18.54 22.37
CA ALA A 313 0.70 18.60 23.59
C ALA A 313 2.17 18.50 23.22
N LEU A 314 3.00 19.29 23.88
CA LEU A 314 4.36 19.58 23.44
C LEU A 314 5.36 19.20 24.52
N ASP A 315 6.57 18.84 24.09
CA ASP A 315 7.75 18.74 24.94
C ASP A 315 7.59 17.75 26.12
N ILE A 316 6.88 16.64 25.91
CA ILE A 316 6.74 15.59 26.93
C ILE A 316 8.07 14.83 27.03
N GLN A 317 8.63 14.79 28.23
CA GLN A 317 9.97 14.25 28.46
C GLN A 317 10.01 12.74 28.59
N ALA A 318 11.04 12.14 28.00
CA ALA A 318 11.37 10.73 28.12
C ALA A 318 12.90 10.56 28.23
N SER A 319 13.36 9.46 28.85
CA SER A 319 14.80 9.23 29.14
C SER A 319 15.68 9.07 27.89
N ASN A 320 15.07 8.98 26.71
CA ASN A 320 15.73 8.80 25.43
C ASN A 320 15.11 9.69 24.33
N GLY A 321 14.51 10.82 24.71
CA GLY A 321 14.00 11.79 23.74
C GLY A 321 12.82 12.62 24.21
N ILE A 322 12.07 13.13 23.24
CA ILE A 322 10.91 14.01 23.44
C ILE A 322 9.71 13.44 22.69
N VAL A 323 8.54 13.52 23.30
CA VAL A 323 7.25 13.19 22.68
C VAL A 323 6.43 14.46 22.47
N HIS A 324 5.93 14.64 21.25
CA HIS A 324 4.90 15.63 20.91
C HIS A 324 3.64 14.90 20.48
N VAL A 325 2.49 15.31 21.00
CA VAL A 325 1.21 14.65 20.74
C VAL A 325 0.52 15.27 19.53
N LEU A 326 -0.01 14.44 18.65
CA LEU A 326 -0.74 14.82 17.44
C LEU A 326 -2.24 14.52 17.55
N ASP A 327 -3.05 15.32 16.86
CA ASP A 327 -4.49 15.05 16.62
C ASP A 327 -4.79 14.36 15.28
N GLY A 328 -3.76 13.94 14.53
CA GLY A 328 -3.85 13.18 13.29
C GLY A 328 -2.64 12.26 13.11
N VAL A 329 -2.77 11.27 12.23
CA VAL A 329 -1.69 10.32 11.89
C VAL A 329 -0.94 10.85 10.68
N LEU A 330 0.40 10.82 10.73
CA LEU A 330 1.27 11.21 9.62
C LEU A 330 1.46 10.06 8.64
N ILE A 331 1.15 10.29 7.37
CA ILE A 331 1.29 9.31 6.31
C ILE A 331 2.48 9.70 5.39
N PRO A 332 3.40 8.76 5.08
CA PRO A 332 4.64 9.07 4.37
C PRO A 332 4.48 9.17 2.84
N ALA A 333 3.31 8.83 2.30
CA ALA A 333 3.00 8.88 0.88
C ALA A 333 1.48 9.01 0.71
N ASP A 334 1.06 9.54 -0.43
CA ASP A 334 -0.32 9.50 -0.87
C ASP A 334 -0.78 8.03 -1.02
N LEU A 335 -1.65 7.58 -0.11
CA LEU A 335 -2.12 6.19 -0.06
C LEU A 335 -3.22 5.93 -1.09
N LEU A 336 -4.03 6.94 -1.39
CA LEU A 336 -5.18 6.85 -2.27
C LEU A 336 -4.86 7.32 -3.70
N GLN A 337 -3.67 7.90 -3.93
CA GLN A 337 -3.26 8.47 -5.22
C GLN A 337 -4.26 9.50 -5.76
N SER A 338 -4.94 10.23 -4.86
CA SER A 338 -5.93 11.25 -5.23
C SER A 338 -5.27 12.57 -5.60
N ASP A 339 -6.00 13.42 -6.34
CA ASP A 339 -5.62 14.82 -6.56
C ASP A 339 -6.06 15.77 -5.44
N GLY A 340 -6.57 15.24 -4.32
CA GLY A 340 -7.02 15.98 -3.14
C GLY A 340 -8.45 16.52 -3.27
N SER A 341 -9.27 15.92 -4.14
CA SER A 341 -10.67 16.32 -4.32
C SER A 341 -11.66 15.49 -3.49
N ASN A 342 -11.16 14.57 -2.66
CA ASN A 342 -11.93 13.66 -1.81
C ASN A 342 -12.94 12.80 -2.62
N ASP A 343 -12.54 12.36 -3.79
CA ASP A 343 -13.33 11.55 -4.74
C ASP A 343 -12.89 10.08 -4.81
N VAL A 344 -11.73 9.71 -4.26
CA VAL A 344 -11.31 8.31 -4.12
C VAL A 344 -12.10 7.62 -3.01
N ASP A 345 -12.76 6.52 -3.35
CA ASP A 345 -13.53 5.68 -2.45
C ASP A 345 -12.67 4.53 -1.91
N PHE A 346 -12.54 4.47 -0.58
CA PHE A 346 -11.98 3.33 0.14
C PHE A 346 -13.10 2.58 0.86
N ILE A 347 -13.45 1.39 0.38
CA ILE A 347 -14.61 0.63 0.87
C ILE A 347 -14.15 -0.73 1.37
N ILE A 348 -14.46 -1.04 2.63
CA ILE A 348 -14.42 -2.40 3.16
C ILE A 348 -15.84 -2.81 3.57
N GLY A 349 -16.35 -3.85 2.93
CA GLY A 349 -17.64 -4.47 3.13
C GLY A 349 -17.76 -5.28 4.43
N ASP A 350 -18.77 -6.14 4.49
CA ASP A 350 -19.01 -7.07 5.59
C ASP A 350 -19.36 -8.47 5.05
N ASP A 351 -19.69 -9.42 5.92
CA ASP A 351 -19.97 -10.81 5.50
C ASP A 351 -21.40 -11.00 4.91
N THR A 352 -22.05 -9.94 4.42
CA THR A 352 -23.42 -9.98 3.89
C THR A 352 -23.51 -9.46 2.46
N ASP A 353 -24.50 -9.92 1.70
CA ASP A 353 -24.74 -9.46 0.33
C ASP A 353 -24.90 -7.92 0.25
N GLN A 354 -23.98 -7.26 -0.45
CA GLN A 354 -23.90 -5.81 -0.60
C GLN A 354 -23.97 -5.36 -2.07
N VAL A 355 -24.29 -4.08 -2.25
CA VAL A 355 -24.15 -3.38 -3.53
C VAL A 355 -23.21 -2.22 -3.29
N LEU A 356 -22.01 -2.33 -3.83
CA LEU A 356 -20.93 -1.36 -3.69
C LEU A 356 -20.75 -0.68 -5.04
N ALA A 357 -20.78 0.64 -5.05
CA ALA A 357 -20.60 1.41 -6.27
C ALA A 357 -19.83 2.68 -5.96
N THR A 358 -18.73 2.87 -6.65
CA THR A 358 -17.86 4.04 -6.54
C THR A 358 -17.96 4.91 -7.80
N GLY A 359 -17.10 5.91 -7.90
CA GLY A 359 -17.23 7.03 -8.81
C GLY A 359 -16.31 6.98 -10.01
N ALA A 360 -15.65 8.11 -10.23
CA ALA A 360 -14.42 8.12 -10.99
C ALA A 360 -13.27 8.02 -9.97
N ASP A 361 -12.04 7.96 -10.47
CA ASP A 361 -10.79 7.93 -9.71
C ASP A 361 -10.39 6.52 -9.27
N ASN A 362 -9.18 6.36 -8.72
CA ASN A 362 -8.60 5.04 -8.47
C ASN A 362 -9.09 4.51 -7.12
N ASP A 363 -10.11 3.67 -7.14
CA ASP A 363 -10.80 3.21 -5.95
C ASP A 363 -10.21 1.91 -5.39
N LEU A 364 -10.44 1.70 -4.09
CA LEU A 364 -9.99 0.51 -3.39
C LEU A 364 -11.15 -0.13 -2.63
N ILE A 365 -11.56 -1.31 -3.08
CA ILE A 365 -12.77 -1.98 -2.62
C ILE A 365 -12.44 -3.41 -2.16
N ASP A 366 -12.92 -3.78 -0.99
CA ASP A 366 -12.92 -5.15 -0.46
C ASP A 366 -14.35 -5.51 -0.04
N GLY A 367 -15.02 -6.42 -0.77
CA GLY A 367 -16.38 -6.88 -0.50
C GLY A 367 -16.48 -7.75 0.75
N ARG A 368 -15.37 -8.38 1.17
CA ARG A 368 -15.26 -9.39 2.23
C ARG A 368 -16.05 -10.66 1.99
N GLY A 369 -17.36 -10.69 2.21
CA GLY A 369 -18.08 -11.94 2.06
C GLY A 369 -19.57 -11.77 1.86
N GLY A 370 -20.22 -12.83 1.40
CA GLY A 370 -21.60 -12.72 0.90
C GLY A 370 -21.59 -12.64 -0.62
N ARG A 371 -22.74 -12.35 -1.22
CA ARG A 371 -22.86 -12.19 -2.68
C ARG A 371 -22.93 -10.71 -3.01
N ASP A 372 -21.84 -10.15 -3.48
CA ASP A 372 -21.72 -8.72 -3.73
C ASP A 372 -21.91 -8.35 -5.19
N GLU A 373 -22.46 -7.15 -5.41
CA GLU A 373 -22.43 -6.47 -6.70
C GLU A 373 -21.57 -5.23 -6.57
N ILE A 374 -20.39 -5.25 -7.18
CA ILE A 374 -19.36 -4.21 -7.10
C ILE A 374 -19.22 -3.52 -8.46
N ASP A 375 -19.29 -2.20 -8.47
CA ASP A 375 -19.05 -1.34 -9.62
C ASP A 375 -18.02 -0.27 -9.25
N ALA A 376 -16.77 -0.45 -9.67
CA ALA A 376 -15.66 0.44 -9.33
C ALA A 376 -15.59 1.70 -10.21
N GLY A 377 -16.39 1.76 -11.28
CA GLY A 377 -16.57 2.99 -12.03
C GLY A 377 -15.43 3.33 -12.99
N ALA A 378 -14.67 4.39 -12.73
CA ALA A 378 -13.69 4.87 -13.70
C ALA A 378 -12.38 5.30 -13.05
N GLY A 379 -11.42 4.41 -12.95
CA GLY A 379 -10.05 4.70 -12.60
C GLY A 379 -9.21 3.47 -12.86
N ASN A 380 -8.04 3.40 -12.25
CA ASN A 380 -7.30 2.14 -12.14
C ASN A 380 -7.63 1.54 -10.78
N ASP A 381 -8.69 0.75 -10.73
CA ASP A 381 -9.30 0.34 -9.48
C ASP A 381 -8.69 -0.96 -8.96
N ILE A 382 -8.74 -1.16 -7.65
CA ILE A 382 -8.40 -2.44 -7.02
C ILE A 382 -9.63 -2.95 -6.30
N VAL A 383 -10.13 -4.10 -6.74
CA VAL A 383 -11.33 -4.74 -6.19
C VAL A 383 -11.00 -6.16 -5.72
N LEU A 384 -11.32 -6.44 -4.45
CA LEU A 384 -11.42 -7.79 -3.90
C LEU A 384 -12.91 -8.11 -3.69
N GLY A 385 -13.41 -9.19 -4.30
CA GLY A 385 -14.77 -9.70 -4.10
C GLY A 385 -14.93 -10.32 -2.72
N GLY A 386 -14.03 -11.25 -2.40
CA GLY A 386 -14.00 -11.92 -1.10
C GLY A 386 -14.63 -13.32 -1.14
N ASP A 387 -15.14 -13.81 -0.02
CA ASP A 387 -15.85 -15.08 0.06
C ASP A 387 -17.29 -14.94 -0.45
N GLY A 388 -17.60 -15.42 -1.64
CA GLY A 388 -18.84 -14.98 -2.25
C GLY A 388 -19.26 -15.64 -3.54
N ASN A 389 -20.01 -14.90 -4.33
CA ASN A 389 -20.46 -15.33 -5.66
C ASN A 389 -20.72 -14.05 -6.44
N ASP A 390 -19.67 -13.28 -6.64
CA ASP A 390 -19.74 -11.84 -6.76
C ASP A 390 -19.87 -11.40 -8.21
N ILE A 391 -20.38 -10.20 -8.40
CA ILE A 391 -20.40 -9.54 -9.70
C ILE A 391 -19.48 -8.33 -9.58
N ILE A 392 -18.35 -8.37 -10.28
CA ILE A 392 -17.33 -7.33 -10.21
C ILE A 392 -17.26 -6.61 -11.56
N ARG A 393 -17.52 -5.31 -11.57
CA ARG A 393 -17.28 -4.43 -12.72
C ARG A 393 -16.14 -3.48 -12.34
N GLY A 394 -14.99 -3.63 -13.00
CA GLY A 394 -13.89 -2.66 -12.86
C GLY A 394 -14.26 -1.32 -13.49
N GLY A 395 -14.87 -1.38 -14.67
CA GLY A 395 -15.27 -0.18 -15.39
C GLY A 395 -14.17 0.28 -16.33
N THR A 396 -13.88 1.58 -16.40
CA THR A 396 -12.88 2.11 -17.34
C THR A 396 -11.55 2.44 -16.68
N GLY A 397 -10.50 1.81 -17.15
CA GLY A 397 -9.11 2.08 -16.78
C GLY A 397 -8.37 0.76 -16.66
N ASP A 398 -7.16 0.76 -16.10
CA ASP A 398 -6.38 -0.46 -15.92
C ASP A 398 -6.62 -1.02 -14.50
N ASP A 399 -7.59 -1.94 -14.37
CA ASP A 399 -8.08 -2.41 -13.07
C ASP A 399 -7.40 -3.71 -12.60
N THR A 400 -7.36 -3.91 -11.28
CA THR A 400 -7.01 -5.18 -10.64
C THR A 400 -8.23 -5.75 -9.93
N LEU A 401 -8.78 -6.84 -10.46
CA LEU A 401 -10.02 -7.46 -10.00
C LEU A 401 -9.74 -8.87 -9.49
N LYS A 402 -10.06 -9.16 -8.23
CA LYS A 402 -9.91 -10.49 -7.64
C LYS A 402 -11.26 -10.97 -7.09
N GLY A 403 -11.69 -12.16 -7.47
CA GLY A 403 -12.92 -12.80 -6.96
C GLY A 403 -12.68 -13.38 -5.57
N GLU A 404 -11.57 -14.08 -5.42
CA GLU A 404 -11.17 -14.82 -4.21
C GLU A 404 -11.96 -16.11 -4.03
N GLY A 405 -13.02 -16.14 -3.23
CA GLY A 405 -13.76 -17.36 -2.92
C GLY A 405 -15.09 -17.41 -3.66
N GLY A 406 -15.41 -18.53 -4.31
CA GLY A 406 -16.72 -18.74 -4.91
C GLY A 406 -16.75 -18.71 -6.43
N ASN A 407 -17.93 -18.50 -7.01
CA ASN A 407 -18.06 -18.44 -8.48
C ASN A 407 -18.45 -17.03 -8.87
N ASP A 408 -17.48 -16.30 -9.42
CA ASP A 408 -17.55 -14.86 -9.60
C ASP A 408 -17.73 -14.48 -11.06
N TRP A 409 -18.25 -13.27 -11.27
CA TRP A 409 -18.60 -12.74 -12.58
C TRP A 409 -17.94 -11.39 -12.80
N PHE A 410 -16.90 -11.36 -13.61
CA PHE A 410 -16.16 -10.17 -14.00
C PHE A 410 -16.74 -9.56 -15.27
N VAL A 411 -17.05 -8.26 -15.22
CA VAL A 411 -17.40 -7.45 -16.39
C VAL A 411 -16.21 -6.56 -16.72
N SER A 412 -15.47 -6.93 -17.77
CA SER A 412 -14.31 -6.16 -18.25
C SER A 412 -14.70 -5.28 -19.43
N VAL A 413 -14.48 -3.97 -19.29
CA VAL A 413 -14.82 -2.98 -20.33
C VAL A 413 -13.65 -2.05 -20.65
N GLY A 414 -12.68 -2.57 -21.41
CA GLY A 414 -11.52 -1.81 -21.88
C GLY A 414 -10.38 -1.77 -20.87
N GLY A 415 -9.33 -1.00 -21.17
CA GLY A 415 -8.11 -1.01 -20.36
C GLY A 415 -7.34 -2.34 -20.40
N ASN A 416 -6.24 -2.39 -19.66
CA ASN A 416 -5.41 -3.58 -19.44
C ASN A 416 -5.64 -4.10 -18.01
N ASN A 417 -6.64 -4.96 -17.84
CA ASN A 417 -7.02 -5.42 -16.51
C ASN A 417 -6.21 -6.63 -16.06
N ILE A 418 -6.03 -6.78 -14.75
CA ILE A 418 -5.51 -7.98 -14.10
C ILE A 418 -6.68 -8.64 -13.37
N ILE A 419 -7.08 -9.85 -13.80
CA ILE A 419 -8.26 -10.53 -13.29
C ILE A 419 -7.86 -11.89 -12.69
N ALA A 420 -8.18 -12.12 -11.43
CA ALA A 420 -8.01 -13.43 -10.80
C ALA A 420 -9.37 -13.92 -10.30
N GLY A 421 -9.86 -15.06 -10.81
CA GLY A 421 -11.12 -15.64 -10.33
C GLY A 421 -10.96 -16.17 -8.90
N GLY A 422 -10.08 -17.17 -8.74
CA GLY A 422 -9.75 -17.74 -7.44
C GLY A 422 -10.36 -19.13 -7.26
N ASP A 423 -10.95 -19.38 -6.10
CA ASP A 423 -11.53 -20.67 -5.73
C ASP A 423 -12.97 -20.81 -6.26
N GLY A 424 -13.16 -21.41 -7.43
CA GLY A 424 -14.48 -21.86 -7.86
C GLY A 424 -14.60 -22.05 -9.36
N PHE A 425 -15.68 -21.56 -9.95
CA PHE A 425 -15.88 -21.55 -11.40
C PHE A 425 -16.23 -20.13 -11.84
N ASP A 426 -15.25 -19.44 -12.36
CA ASP A 426 -15.31 -17.99 -12.54
C ASP A 426 -15.56 -17.60 -14.00
N PHE A 427 -16.18 -16.44 -14.20
CA PHE A 427 -16.60 -15.97 -15.51
C PHE A 427 -16.09 -14.58 -15.81
N ILE A 428 -15.49 -14.38 -16.99
CA ILE A 428 -15.28 -13.05 -17.58
C ILE A 428 -16.29 -12.85 -18.72
N THR A 429 -16.89 -11.66 -18.78
CA THR A 429 -17.73 -11.25 -19.92
C THR A 429 -17.21 -9.99 -20.60
N TYR A 430 -17.18 -10.07 -21.94
CA TYR A 430 -16.88 -9.00 -22.88
C TYR A 430 -18.11 -8.56 -23.68
N ALA A 431 -19.32 -8.87 -23.19
CA ALA A 431 -20.56 -8.63 -23.92
C ALA A 431 -20.79 -7.15 -24.29
N ASP A 432 -20.22 -6.23 -23.48
CA ASP A 432 -20.31 -4.78 -23.68
C ASP A 432 -19.14 -4.21 -24.51
N VAL A 433 -18.20 -5.04 -24.95
CA VAL A 433 -17.11 -4.65 -25.85
C VAL A 433 -17.62 -4.53 -27.29
N SER A 434 -17.27 -3.42 -27.95
CA SER A 434 -17.81 -3.07 -29.28
C SER A 434 -17.04 -3.67 -30.48
N VAL A 435 -16.01 -4.47 -30.22
CA VAL A 435 -15.16 -5.14 -31.22
C VAL A 435 -15.01 -6.62 -30.89
N GLY A 436 -14.60 -7.40 -31.89
CA GLY A 436 -14.30 -8.82 -31.68
C GLY A 436 -13.10 -9.01 -30.74
N VAL A 437 -13.27 -9.82 -29.71
CA VAL A 437 -12.23 -10.12 -28.73
C VAL A 437 -11.37 -11.29 -29.18
N GLN A 438 -10.08 -11.25 -28.84
CA GLN A 438 -9.15 -12.36 -29.06
C GLN A 438 -8.69 -12.88 -27.71
N VAL A 439 -9.15 -14.06 -27.33
CA VAL A 439 -8.89 -14.67 -26.03
C VAL A 439 -8.01 -15.90 -26.20
N ASN A 440 -6.94 -15.96 -25.41
CA ASN A 440 -6.08 -17.13 -25.29
C ASN A 440 -6.04 -17.57 -23.83
N THR A 441 -6.71 -18.67 -23.53
CA THR A 441 -6.81 -19.22 -22.16
C THR A 441 -5.54 -19.93 -21.72
N ALA A 442 -4.70 -20.40 -22.64
CA ALA A 442 -3.41 -21.02 -22.32
C ALA A 442 -2.40 -19.98 -21.80
N SER A 443 -2.41 -18.76 -22.35
CA SER A 443 -1.61 -17.65 -21.85
C SER A 443 -2.29 -16.80 -20.79
N GLY A 444 -3.60 -16.99 -20.57
CA GLY A 444 -4.39 -16.14 -19.67
C GLY A 444 -4.48 -14.71 -20.17
N GLN A 445 -4.75 -14.48 -21.47
CA GLN A 445 -4.80 -13.15 -22.05
C GLN A 445 -6.01 -12.93 -22.94
N ALA A 446 -6.60 -11.73 -22.89
CA ALA A 446 -7.71 -11.33 -23.75
C ALA A 446 -7.50 -9.92 -24.30
N ASN A 447 -7.43 -9.79 -25.62
CA ASN A 447 -7.41 -8.49 -26.29
C ASN A 447 -8.85 -8.04 -26.57
N ASN A 448 -9.29 -7.02 -25.85
CA ASN A 448 -10.63 -6.44 -25.93
C ASN A 448 -10.71 -5.23 -26.90
N GLY A 449 -9.63 -4.97 -27.65
CA GLY A 449 -9.49 -3.85 -28.60
C GLY A 449 -9.18 -2.48 -27.98
N ASN A 450 -9.41 -2.31 -26.68
CA ASN A 450 -9.06 -1.12 -25.91
C ASN A 450 -7.89 -1.37 -24.95
N GLY A 451 -7.42 -2.61 -24.85
CA GLY A 451 -6.26 -3.05 -24.09
C GLY A 451 -6.15 -4.58 -24.11
N ILE A 452 -5.24 -5.11 -23.29
CA ILE A 452 -5.02 -6.53 -23.10
C ILE A 452 -5.23 -6.86 -21.62
N ASP A 453 -6.28 -7.61 -21.34
CA ASP A 453 -6.49 -8.18 -20.00
C ASP A 453 -5.57 -9.39 -19.82
N THR A 454 -5.08 -9.55 -18.60
CA THR A 454 -4.42 -10.77 -18.11
C THR A 454 -5.33 -11.42 -17.08
N PHE A 455 -5.55 -12.72 -17.21
CA PHE A 455 -6.41 -13.46 -16.28
C PHE A 455 -5.86 -14.82 -15.88
N ASN A 456 -6.19 -15.25 -14.67
CA ASN A 456 -5.91 -16.58 -14.14
C ASN A 456 -7.11 -17.11 -13.35
N ASP A 457 -7.19 -18.43 -13.21
CA ASP A 457 -8.25 -19.11 -12.45
C ASP A 457 -9.65 -18.68 -12.93
N VAL A 458 -9.85 -18.69 -14.26
CA VAL A 458 -11.13 -18.37 -14.91
C VAL A 458 -11.45 -19.45 -15.93
N GLU A 459 -12.57 -20.13 -15.75
CA GLU A 459 -13.02 -21.22 -16.63
C GLU A 459 -14.05 -20.74 -17.65
N GLY A 460 -14.82 -19.70 -17.34
CA GLY A 460 -15.93 -19.19 -18.13
C GLY A 460 -15.61 -17.91 -18.88
N ILE A 461 -15.83 -17.88 -20.19
CA ILE A 461 -15.61 -16.68 -21.01
C ILE A 461 -16.83 -16.42 -21.89
N THR A 462 -17.29 -15.18 -21.90
CA THR A 462 -18.32 -14.69 -22.82
C THR A 462 -17.73 -13.60 -23.70
N GLY A 463 -17.78 -13.82 -25.01
CA GLY A 463 -17.35 -12.89 -26.05
C GLY A 463 -18.21 -11.65 -26.19
N SER A 464 -17.93 -10.90 -27.25
CA SER A 464 -18.65 -9.70 -27.66
C SER A 464 -19.84 -10.04 -28.55
N SER A 465 -20.52 -9.04 -29.13
CA SER A 465 -21.52 -9.29 -30.19
C SER A 465 -20.92 -9.33 -31.60
N GLN A 466 -19.59 -9.35 -31.71
CA GLN A 466 -18.81 -9.29 -32.93
C GLN A 466 -18.05 -10.60 -33.11
N GLY A 467 -17.44 -10.83 -34.29
CA GLY A 467 -16.68 -12.05 -34.51
C GLY A 467 -15.45 -12.13 -33.62
N ASP A 468 -15.48 -13.07 -32.67
CA ASP A 468 -14.45 -13.30 -31.68
C ASP A 468 -13.54 -14.48 -32.04
N THR A 469 -12.34 -14.53 -31.45
CA THR A 469 -11.43 -15.68 -31.54
C THR A 469 -11.10 -16.17 -30.15
N PHE A 470 -11.27 -17.46 -29.91
CA PHE A 470 -10.92 -18.15 -28.67
C PHE A 470 -9.93 -19.26 -28.95
N THR A 471 -8.73 -19.17 -28.38
CA THR A 471 -7.74 -20.24 -28.34
C THR A 471 -7.73 -20.87 -26.95
N THR A 472 -8.05 -22.16 -26.88
CA THR A 472 -8.05 -22.89 -25.61
C THR A 472 -6.69 -23.51 -25.30
N GLY A 473 -6.43 -23.77 -24.01
CA GLY A 473 -5.34 -24.65 -23.57
C GLY A 473 -5.89 -25.95 -22.96
N ASP A 474 -5.02 -26.71 -22.28
CA ASP A 474 -5.34 -28.03 -21.70
C ASP A 474 -6.48 -28.06 -20.65
N GLY A 475 -6.87 -26.89 -20.14
CA GLY A 475 -7.94 -26.74 -19.15
C GLY A 475 -9.33 -26.91 -19.75
N ALA A 476 -10.33 -27.25 -18.92
CA ALA A 476 -11.72 -27.23 -19.36
C ALA A 476 -12.27 -25.80 -19.33
N ASN A 477 -12.77 -25.30 -20.46
CA ASN A 477 -13.32 -23.94 -20.56
C ASN A 477 -14.80 -23.97 -21.00
N TYR A 478 -15.57 -22.97 -20.56
CA TYR A 478 -16.93 -22.72 -21.00
C TYR A 478 -17.00 -21.38 -21.73
N ILE A 479 -17.22 -21.42 -23.05
CA ILE A 479 -17.10 -20.27 -23.94
C ILE A 479 -18.44 -19.99 -24.63
N ARG A 480 -18.83 -18.71 -24.66
CA ARG A 480 -20.00 -18.23 -25.42
C ARG A 480 -19.58 -17.12 -26.37
N GLY A 481 -19.75 -17.29 -27.68
CA GLY A 481 -19.45 -16.27 -28.70
C GLY A 481 -20.52 -15.19 -28.86
N LEU A 482 -21.75 -15.46 -28.42
CA LEU A 482 -22.92 -14.59 -28.56
C LEU A 482 -23.35 -14.35 -30.01
N GLY A 483 -22.69 -13.45 -30.74
CA GLY A 483 -23.03 -13.18 -32.12
C GLY A 483 -21.84 -12.65 -32.88
N GLY A 484 -21.89 -12.69 -34.21
CA GLY A 484 -20.69 -12.49 -35.02
C GLY A 484 -20.31 -13.79 -35.72
N ARG A 485 -19.10 -13.85 -36.27
CA ARG A 485 -18.54 -15.11 -36.77
C ARG A 485 -17.42 -15.44 -35.80
N ASP A 486 -17.67 -16.41 -34.94
CA ASP A 486 -16.74 -16.76 -33.88
C ASP A 486 -15.85 -17.92 -34.30
N VAL A 487 -14.62 -17.92 -33.80
CA VAL A 487 -13.65 -19.00 -34.00
C VAL A 487 -13.29 -19.59 -32.66
N PHE A 488 -13.57 -20.87 -32.48
CA PHE A 488 -13.18 -21.68 -31.32
C PHE A 488 -12.07 -22.63 -31.77
N ASP A 489 -10.84 -22.30 -31.41
CA ASP A 489 -9.67 -23.15 -31.63
C ASP A 489 -9.49 -24.07 -30.42
N PHE A 490 -9.87 -25.33 -30.62
CA PHE A 490 -9.80 -26.43 -29.66
C PHE A 490 -8.69 -27.43 -30.05
N SER A 491 -7.65 -26.94 -30.73
CA SER A 491 -6.54 -27.77 -31.18
C SER A 491 -5.69 -28.33 -30.03
N GLU A 492 -5.66 -27.64 -28.89
CA GLU A 492 -5.00 -28.10 -27.67
C GLU A 492 -5.94 -29.03 -26.87
N GLY A 493 -5.39 -29.76 -25.89
CA GLY A 493 -6.17 -30.73 -25.14
C GLY A 493 -7.26 -30.12 -24.25
N GLY A 494 -8.07 -30.98 -23.62
CA GLY A 494 -9.09 -30.55 -22.65
C GLY A 494 -10.52 -30.93 -23.04
N SER A 495 -11.48 -30.61 -22.17
CA SER A 495 -12.91 -30.81 -22.45
C SER A 495 -13.60 -29.45 -22.45
N HIS A 496 -13.62 -28.80 -23.61
CA HIS A 496 -14.18 -27.46 -23.76
C HIS A 496 -15.68 -27.51 -24.07
N VAL A 497 -16.39 -26.42 -23.76
CA VAL A 497 -17.80 -26.23 -24.10
C VAL A 497 -17.94 -24.91 -24.83
N ALA A 498 -18.36 -24.93 -26.10
CA ALA A 498 -18.67 -23.73 -26.88
C ALA A 498 -20.16 -23.57 -27.18
N VAL A 499 -20.62 -22.33 -27.14
CA VAL A 499 -21.88 -21.91 -27.75
C VAL A 499 -21.56 -20.78 -28.72
N GLY A 500 -21.60 -21.03 -30.03
CA GLY A 500 -21.29 -20.03 -31.06
C GLY A 500 -22.28 -18.86 -30.98
N GLY A 501 -23.53 -19.15 -31.33
CA GLY A 501 -24.63 -18.23 -31.12
C GLY A 501 -25.18 -17.74 -32.45
N ALA A 502 -25.26 -16.42 -32.63
CA ALA A 502 -25.82 -15.83 -33.83
C ALA A 502 -24.73 -15.51 -34.86
N GLY A 503 -24.65 -16.32 -35.90
CA GLY A 503 -23.85 -16.01 -37.06
C GLY A 503 -23.39 -17.26 -37.74
N ALA A 504 -22.10 -17.36 -38.03
CA ALA A 504 -21.56 -18.46 -38.80
C ALA A 504 -20.24 -18.87 -38.16
N ASP A 505 -20.33 -19.80 -37.21
CA ASP A 505 -19.29 -20.02 -36.22
C ASP A 505 -18.45 -21.25 -36.57
N LEU A 506 -17.16 -21.20 -36.23
CA LEU A 506 -16.15 -22.21 -36.55
C LEU A 506 -15.61 -22.85 -35.28
N VAL A 507 -15.64 -24.19 -35.24
CA VAL A 507 -14.75 -24.97 -34.38
C VAL A 507 -13.62 -25.53 -35.23
N THR A 508 -12.37 -25.29 -34.82
CA THR A 508 -11.17 -25.74 -35.53
C THR A 508 -10.27 -26.57 -34.64
N TYR A 509 -9.69 -27.60 -35.26
CA TYR A 509 -8.69 -28.50 -34.72
C TYR A 509 -7.39 -28.45 -35.54
N LEU A 510 -7.19 -27.38 -36.31
CA LEU A 510 -6.11 -27.27 -37.30
C LEU A 510 -4.72 -27.58 -36.73
N ASN A 511 -4.46 -27.19 -35.48
CA ASN A 511 -3.15 -27.38 -34.85
C ASN A 511 -3.10 -28.63 -33.96
N ALA A 512 -4.11 -29.51 -33.99
CA ALA A 512 -4.10 -30.73 -33.20
C ALA A 512 -2.97 -31.67 -33.67
N ASP A 513 -2.35 -32.36 -32.72
CA ASP A 513 -1.19 -33.23 -32.97
C ASP A 513 -1.55 -34.63 -33.52
N GLU A 514 -2.84 -34.90 -33.75
CA GLU A 514 -3.38 -36.13 -34.34
C GLU A 514 -4.71 -35.91 -35.06
N GLY A 515 -5.22 -36.95 -35.73
CA GLY A 515 -6.51 -36.93 -36.43
C GLY A 515 -7.69 -36.93 -35.44
N VAL A 516 -8.71 -36.15 -35.73
CA VAL A 516 -9.84 -35.86 -34.83
C VAL A 516 -11.15 -36.50 -35.31
N GLU A 517 -11.99 -36.92 -34.35
CA GLU A 517 -13.40 -37.27 -34.61
C GLU A 517 -14.30 -36.14 -34.09
N ALA A 518 -14.99 -35.45 -34.99
CA ALA A 518 -15.84 -34.32 -34.63
C ALA A 518 -17.19 -34.34 -35.36
N SER A 519 -18.25 -33.92 -34.66
CA SER A 519 -19.63 -34.03 -35.11
C SER A 519 -20.51 -32.88 -34.65
N LEU A 520 -20.98 -32.08 -35.62
CA LEU A 520 -22.01 -31.04 -35.42
C LEU A 520 -23.35 -31.66 -34.98
N LEU A 521 -23.74 -32.82 -35.55
CA LEU A 521 -24.98 -33.49 -35.18
C LEU A 521 -25.00 -33.93 -33.71
N ARG A 522 -23.86 -34.43 -33.21
CA ARG A 522 -23.73 -34.87 -31.81
C ARG A 522 -23.39 -33.71 -30.87
N GLY A 523 -22.92 -32.59 -31.41
CA GLY A 523 -22.34 -31.48 -30.66
C GLY A 523 -21.13 -31.93 -29.84
N ARG A 524 -20.25 -32.73 -30.45
CA ARG A 524 -19.08 -33.34 -29.78
C ARG A 524 -17.87 -33.34 -30.68
N GLY A 525 -16.71 -33.04 -30.09
CA GLY A 525 -15.42 -33.09 -30.75
C GLY A 525 -14.41 -33.99 -30.06
N TYR A 526 -13.15 -33.71 -30.37
CA TYR A 526 -11.97 -34.34 -29.78
C TYR A 526 -11.93 -34.15 -28.25
N GLU A 527 -11.27 -35.07 -27.54
CA GLU A 527 -11.04 -35.03 -26.06
C GLU A 527 -12.23 -34.73 -25.12
N GLY A 528 -13.46 -34.83 -25.61
CA GLY A 528 -14.67 -34.59 -24.82
C GLY A 528 -15.28 -33.20 -24.99
N ASP A 529 -14.83 -32.44 -25.99
CA ASP A 529 -15.41 -31.17 -26.37
C ASP A 529 -16.89 -31.26 -26.67
N ARG A 530 -17.60 -30.17 -26.41
CA ARG A 530 -19.00 -29.99 -26.74
C ARG A 530 -19.22 -28.63 -27.37
N TYR A 531 -20.03 -28.60 -28.41
CA TYR A 531 -20.39 -27.34 -29.05
C TYR A 531 -21.83 -27.35 -29.54
N SER A 532 -22.40 -26.15 -29.66
CA SER A 532 -23.75 -25.91 -30.19
C SER A 532 -23.80 -24.57 -30.91
N ASN A 533 -24.73 -24.45 -31.88
CA ASN A 533 -24.82 -23.30 -32.79
C ASN A 533 -23.47 -23.05 -33.48
N VAL A 534 -22.98 -24.06 -34.19
CA VAL A 534 -21.73 -24.02 -34.95
C VAL A 534 -22.04 -24.61 -36.33
N GLU A 535 -21.61 -23.91 -37.38
CA GLU A 535 -21.87 -24.29 -38.78
C GLU A 535 -20.61 -24.75 -39.52
N TYR A 536 -19.43 -24.38 -39.03
CA TYR A 536 -18.13 -24.70 -39.62
C TYR A 536 -17.34 -25.64 -38.70
N LEU A 537 -16.78 -26.68 -39.29
CA LEU A 537 -15.90 -27.62 -38.60
C LEU A 537 -14.64 -27.84 -39.45
N GLN A 538 -13.48 -27.56 -38.86
CA GLN A 538 -12.18 -27.75 -39.47
C GLN A 538 -11.38 -28.81 -38.71
N GLY A 539 -10.89 -29.79 -39.45
CA GLY A 539 -10.02 -30.86 -38.98
C GLY A 539 -8.59 -30.40 -38.70
N SER A 540 -7.70 -31.37 -38.46
CA SER A 540 -6.27 -31.18 -38.25
C SER A 540 -5.48 -31.45 -39.54
N ASP A 541 -4.15 -31.53 -39.45
CA ASP A 541 -3.29 -31.91 -40.57
C ASP A 541 -3.17 -33.45 -40.77
N PHE A 542 -4.05 -34.22 -40.13
CA PHE A 542 -4.02 -35.69 -40.08
C PHE A 542 -5.37 -36.29 -40.53
N ASP A 543 -5.40 -37.62 -40.69
CA ASP A 543 -6.61 -38.34 -41.13
C ASP A 543 -7.80 -38.12 -40.15
N ASP A 544 -8.78 -37.32 -40.58
CA ASP A 544 -9.89 -36.90 -39.74
C ASP A 544 -11.22 -37.61 -40.04
N GLN A 545 -12.13 -37.56 -39.06
CA GLN A 545 -13.52 -37.97 -39.21
C GLN A 545 -14.46 -36.82 -38.81
N LEU A 546 -14.95 -36.08 -39.79
CA LEU A 546 -15.81 -34.92 -39.58
C LEU A 546 -17.23 -35.18 -40.05
N SER A 547 -18.22 -34.75 -39.26
CA SER A 547 -19.63 -34.86 -39.63
C SER A 547 -20.45 -33.60 -39.34
N GLY A 548 -21.26 -33.21 -40.31
CA GLY A 548 -22.25 -32.15 -40.24
C GLY A 548 -23.52 -32.57 -39.47
N ASP A 549 -24.57 -31.76 -39.60
CA ASP A 549 -25.87 -31.96 -38.98
C ASP A 549 -27.03 -31.95 -40.00
N ARG A 550 -28.11 -31.21 -39.72
CA ARG A 550 -29.28 -31.11 -40.59
C ARG A 550 -29.40 -29.73 -41.25
N HIS A 551 -28.43 -28.86 -41.00
CA HIS A 551 -28.32 -27.52 -41.56
C HIS A 551 -27.25 -27.53 -42.66
N ASN A 552 -27.01 -26.37 -43.29
CA ASN A 552 -25.93 -26.27 -44.26
C ASN A 552 -24.62 -26.12 -43.48
N ASN A 553 -23.72 -27.08 -43.62
CA ASN A 553 -22.46 -27.10 -42.91
C ASN A 553 -21.27 -26.84 -43.84
N TYR A 554 -20.16 -26.45 -43.24
CA TYR A 554 -18.88 -26.26 -43.90
C TYR A 554 -17.86 -27.18 -43.24
N LEU A 555 -17.44 -28.23 -43.93
CA LEU A 555 -16.47 -29.20 -43.43
C LEU A 555 -15.15 -29.03 -44.18
N LEU A 556 -14.05 -28.87 -43.45
CA LEU A 556 -12.70 -28.71 -43.97
C LEU A 556 -11.81 -29.82 -43.38
N GLY A 557 -11.35 -30.75 -44.22
CA GLY A 557 -10.44 -31.85 -43.83
C GLY A 557 -8.97 -31.41 -43.69
N GLU A 558 -8.53 -30.48 -44.54
CA GLU A 558 -7.15 -29.95 -44.57
C GLU A 558 -6.12 -30.94 -45.14
N ASN A 559 -5.21 -31.51 -44.35
CA ASN A 559 -4.24 -32.50 -44.83
C ASN A 559 -4.59 -33.85 -44.21
N GLY A 560 -4.31 -34.95 -44.92
CA GLY A 560 -4.63 -36.29 -44.42
C GLY A 560 -5.61 -37.00 -45.35
N ASP A 561 -5.84 -38.28 -45.11
CA ASP A 561 -6.88 -39.03 -45.82
C ASP A 561 -8.19 -38.93 -45.00
N ASP A 562 -9.04 -37.94 -45.31
CA ASP A 562 -10.17 -37.57 -44.46
C ASP A 562 -11.48 -38.31 -44.78
N VAL A 563 -12.32 -38.48 -43.77
CA VAL A 563 -13.69 -38.99 -43.89
C VAL A 563 -14.69 -37.90 -43.50
N LEU A 564 -15.45 -37.42 -44.50
CA LEU A 564 -16.33 -36.27 -44.36
C LEU A 564 -17.79 -36.66 -44.61
N VAL A 565 -18.67 -36.37 -43.66
CA VAL A 565 -20.11 -36.66 -43.72
C VAL A 565 -20.90 -35.34 -43.65
N GLY A 566 -21.38 -34.82 -44.78
CA GLY A 566 -22.24 -33.60 -44.76
C GLY A 566 -23.54 -33.81 -43.97
N ALA A 567 -24.09 -35.03 -44.03
CA ALA A 567 -25.40 -35.40 -43.53
C ALA A 567 -26.52 -34.70 -44.33
N ALA A 568 -27.47 -34.02 -43.70
CA ALA A 568 -28.59 -33.41 -44.44
C ALA A 568 -28.38 -31.91 -44.53
N GLY A 569 -28.50 -31.32 -45.72
CA GLY A 569 -28.24 -29.91 -45.86
C GLY A 569 -27.90 -29.56 -47.29
N ASN A 570 -27.37 -28.37 -47.52
CA ASN A 570 -26.57 -28.13 -48.72
C ASN A 570 -25.18 -27.75 -48.24
N ASP A 571 -24.29 -28.72 -48.23
CA ASP A 571 -23.03 -28.60 -47.52
C ASP A 571 -21.90 -28.17 -48.46
N LEU A 572 -20.90 -27.49 -47.90
CA LEU A 572 -19.61 -27.31 -48.54
C LEU A 572 -18.62 -28.25 -47.86
N ILE A 573 -18.07 -29.18 -48.64
CA ILE A 573 -17.11 -30.16 -48.16
C ILE A 573 -15.80 -29.94 -48.91
N SER A 574 -14.73 -29.65 -48.19
CA SER A 574 -13.36 -29.61 -48.72
C SER A 574 -12.59 -30.76 -48.08
N GLY A 575 -12.10 -31.71 -48.88
CA GLY A 575 -11.15 -32.73 -48.43
C GLY A 575 -9.83 -32.04 -48.11
N GLY A 576 -9.03 -31.83 -49.14
CA GLY A 576 -7.86 -30.97 -49.05
C GLY A 576 -6.67 -31.62 -49.74
N LEU A 577 -5.59 -31.88 -49.01
CA LEU A 577 -4.49 -32.69 -49.51
C LEU A 577 -4.56 -34.10 -48.92
N GLY A 578 -4.74 -35.08 -49.80
CA GLY A 578 -4.75 -36.47 -49.41
C GLY A 578 -5.65 -37.27 -50.33
N THR A 579 -6.15 -38.39 -49.85
CA THR A 579 -7.21 -39.17 -50.50
C THR A 579 -8.47 -39.09 -49.67
N ASP A 580 -9.34 -38.16 -50.03
CA ASP A 580 -10.47 -37.80 -49.17
C ASP A 580 -11.74 -38.53 -49.58
N THR A 581 -12.55 -38.90 -48.58
CA THR A 581 -13.79 -39.65 -48.73
C THR A 581 -14.97 -38.86 -48.21
N ALA A 582 -15.88 -38.46 -49.11
CA ALA A 582 -17.19 -37.96 -48.73
C ALA A 582 -18.21 -39.11 -48.66
N VAL A 583 -18.92 -39.25 -47.54
CA VAL A 583 -19.83 -40.38 -47.26
C VAL A 583 -21.29 -39.96 -47.38
N TYR A 584 -22.07 -40.78 -48.09
CA TYR A 584 -23.50 -40.59 -48.35
C TYR A 584 -24.29 -41.83 -47.90
N PHE A 585 -25.43 -41.62 -47.24
CA PHE A 585 -26.19 -42.72 -46.62
C PHE A 585 -27.08 -43.50 -47.60
N GLY A 586 -27.37 -42.94 -48.79
CA GLY A 586 -28.17 -43.58 -49.83
C GLY A 586 -27.35 -44.45 -50.80
N ASN A 587 -28.04 -45.14 -51.71
CA ASN A 587 -27.37 -45.86 -52.79
C ASN A 587 -26.92 -44.87 -53.87
N ARG A 588 -25.89 -45.19 -54.65
CA ARG A 588 -25.39 -44.33 -55.74
C ARG A 588 -26.50 -43.89 -56.71
N SER A 589 -27.51 -44.73 -56.97
CA SER A 589 -28.63 -44.40 -57.86
C SER A 589 -29.52 -43.26 -57.38
N ASP A 590 -29.44 -42.92 -56.09
CA ASP A 590 -30.25 -41.89 -55.47
C ASP A 590 -29.63 -40.48 -55.62
N TYR A 591 -28.47 -40.37 -56.29
CA TYR A 591 -27.71 -39.12 -56.44
C TYR A 591 -27.38 -38.79 -57.90
N SER A 592 -27.48 -37.50 -58.22
CA SER A 592 -26.92 -36.89 -59.42
C SER A 592 -25.55 -36.29 -59.09
N ILE A 593 -24.54 -36.56 -59.93
CA ILE A 593 -23.17 -36.08 -59.71
C ILE A 593 -22.72 -35.29 -60.94
N THR A 594 -22.27 -34.05 -60.73
CA THR A 594 -21.75 -33.18 -61.78
C THR A 594 -20.33 -32.73 -61.44
N LEU A 595 -19.37 -33.03 -62.31
CA LEU A 595 -17.95 -32.69 -62.10
C LEU A 595 -17.57 -31.43 -62.86
N THR A 596 -16.87 -30.51 -62.20
CA THR A 596 -16.34 -29.26 -62.78
C THR A 596 -14.91 -29.02 -62.27
N GLY A 597 -13.90 -29.50 -63.00
CA GLY A 597 -12.51 -29.43 -62.52
C GLY A 597 -12.31 -30.31 -61.29
N ASN A 598 -11.71 -29.76 -60.23
CA ASN A 598 -11.53 -30.43 -58.93
C ASN A 598 -12.75 -30.33 -58.00
N GLN A 599 -13.92 -29.97 -58.54
CA GLN A 599 -15.16 -29.85 -57.78
C GLN A 599 -16.18 -30.86 -58.24
N ALA A 600 -16.93 -31.42 -57.30
CA ALA A 600 -18.10 -32.25 -57.56
C ALA A 600 -19.33 -31.62 -56.91
N ARG A 601 -20.42 -31.48 -57.66
CA ARG A 601 -21.74 -31.22 -57.11
C ARG A 601 -22.49 -32.54 -57.01
N VAL A 602 -22.84 -32.96 -55.80
CA VAL A 602 -23.60 -34.17 -55.51
C VAL A 602 -24.99 -33.76 -55.03
N GLU A 603 -26.04 -34.23 -55.72
CA GLU A 603 -27.42 -33.83 -55.43
C GLU A 603 -28.27 -35.08 -55.23
N PHE A 604 -28.89 -35.19 -54.05
CA PHE A 604 -29.88 -36.22 -53.77
C PHE A 604 -31.13 -36.01 -54.63
N ILE A 605 -31.48 -37.02 -55.43
CA ILE A 605 -32.64 -37.02 -56.33
C ILE A 605 -33.73 -38.02 -55.89
N GLY A 606 -33.57 -38.63 -54.72
CA GLY A 606 -34.53 -39.55 -54.13
C GLY A 606 -35.80 -38.86 -53.60
N ALA A 607 -36.80 -39.67 -53.23
CA ALA A 607 -38.16 -39.17 -52.99
C ALA A 607 -38.36 -38.41 -51.65
N THR A 608 -37.58 -38.70 -50.59
CA THR A 608 -37.68 -38.00 -49.29
C THR A 608 -36.41 -38.14 -48.44
N GLY A 609 -36.00 -37.05 -47.77
CA GLY A 609 -35.13 -37.07 -46.57
C GLY A 609 -33.66 -37.44 -46.78
N GLY A 610 -33.07 -37.12 -47.93
CA GLY A 610 -31.67 -37.41 -48.21
C GLY A 610 -30.73 -36.23 -47.96
N ASP A 611 -29.47 -36.44 -48.33
CA ASP A 611 -28.33 -35.61 -47.94
C ASP A 611 -28.37 -34.17 -48.50
N GLY A 612 -29.14 -33.95 -49.57
CA GLY A 612 -29.41 -32.63 -50.13
C GLY A 612 -28.51 -32.30 -51.32
N THR A 613 -27.97 -31.07 -51.41
CA THR A 613 -27.07 -30.67 -52.50
C THR A 613 -25.73 -30.18 -51.96
N ASP A 614 -24.72 -31.01 -52.14
CA ASP A 614 -23.40 -30.76 -51.61
C ASP A 614 -22.44 -30.33 -52.70
N LEU A 615 -21.57 -29.38 -52.35
CA LEU A 615 -20.46 -28.93 -53.17
C LEU A 615 -19.15 -29.41 -52.55
N LEU A 616 -18.49 -30.31 -53.27
CA LEU A 616 -17.25 -30.95 -52.85
C LEU A 616 -16.08 -30.32 -53.60
N VAL A 617 -14.98 -30.11 -52.89
CA VAL A 617 -13.71 -29.60 -53.43
C VAL A 617 -12.59 -30.51 -52.95
N ASN A 618 -11.73 -30.96 -53.88
CA ASN A 618 -10.61 -31.87 -53.56
C ASN A 618 -11.07 -33.09 -52.76
N VAL A 619 -11.99 -33.86 -53.33
CA VAL A 619 -12.44 -35.14 -52.79
C VAL A 619 -12.26 -36.19 -53.88
N GLU A 620 -11.62 -37.30 -53.56
CA GLU A 620 -11.29 -38.37 -54.52
C GLU A 620 -12.29 -39.51 -54.48
N VAL A 621 -12.95 -39.74 -53.34
CA VAL A 621 -13.83 -40.89 -53.11
C VAL A 621 -15.20 -40.43 -52.62
N LEU A 622 -16.26 -40.94 -53.24
CA LEU A 622 -17.63 -40.84 -52.75
C LEU A 622 -18.07 -42.23 -52.29
N SER A 623 -18.33 -42.40 -51.00
CA SER A 623 -18.80 -43.68 -50.44
C SER A 623 -20.32 -43.68 -50.31
N PHE A 624 -20.99 -44.60 -51.00
CA PHE A 624 -22.45 -44.81 -50.93
C PHE A 624 -22.77 -46.12 -50.21
N ALA A 625 -24.02 -46.32 -49.82
CA ALA A 625 -24.46 -47.55 -49.14
C ALA A 625 -24.25 -48.84 -49.97
N ASP A 626 -24.18 -48.73 -51.30
CA ASP A 626 -23.95 -49.83 -52.24
C ASP A 626 -22.51 -49.91 -52.80
N GLY A 627 -21.60 -49.04 -52.35
CA GLY A 627 -20.17 -49.09 -52.64
C GLY A 627 -19.55 -47.74 -52.99
N ASP A 628 -18.23 -47.74 -53.19
CA ASP A 628 -17.46 -46.53 -53.45
C ASP A 628 -17.44 -46.13 -54.93
N PHE A 629 -17.40 -44.83 -55.18
CA PHE A 629 -17.25 -44.20 -56.48
C PHE A 629 -16.05 -43.25 -56.47
N ILE A 630 -15.04 -43.54 -57.29
CA ILE A 630 -13.84 -42.70 -57.40
C ILE A 630 -14.08 -41.61 -58.45
N LEU A 631 -13.76 -40.35 -58.11
CA LEU A 631 -14.04 -39.14 -58.90
C LEU A 631 -13.05 -38.89 -60.07
#